data_AF-A0A8T2GLG6-F1
#
_entry.id   AF-A0A8T2GLG6-F1
#
_cell.length_a   1.000
_cell.length_b   1.000
_cell.length_c   1.000
_cell.angle_alpha   90.00
_cell.angle_beta   90.00
_cell.angle_gamma   90.00
#
_symmetry.space_group_name_H-M   'P 1'
#
loop_
_entity.id
_entity.type
_entity.pdbx_description
1 polymer ?
#
loop_
_entity_poly.entity_id
_entity_poly.type
_entity_poly.pdbx_seq_one_letter_code
_entity_poly.pdbx_strand_id
1 'polypeptide(L)'
;MEAHGYSGIPIENKEGYECAIFFKPKIAEFITYQTTRIQGYTKYENLCVAPSSSTVSSESSDVVNAEELSVVMAAFKILKPFNHVVIIASSHLNSGKRDRWDDLKLAKVKTLMTELASFKEIISALTNCSPSVILAGDFNSKPYVHKYINSDNIPSDIDLRSVYEFTKGEPRFTNNVPGFAETLDYMFYTHSEIISPVKLLDSPDEVDFLPNEIHPSDHLPIGVEFEINRNI
;
A
#
# COMPACT_ATOMS: atom_id res chain seq x y z
N MET A 1 14.75 6.76 -15.48
CA MET A 1 15.13 5.64 -14.59
C MET A 1 16.16 4.70 -15.22
N GLU A 2 15.93 4.22 -16.45
CA GLU A 2 16.86 3.32 -17.16
C GLU A 2 18.29 3.84 -17.29
N ALA A 3 18.46 5.13 -17.61
CA ALA A 3 19.78 5.78 -17.66
C ALA A 3 20.56 5.69 -16.33
N HIS A 4 19.87 5.45 -15.21
CA HIS A 4 20.45 5.28 -13.87
C HIS A 4 20.55 3.79 -13.47
N GLY A 5 20.35 2.86 -14.40
CA GLY A 5 20.48 1.42 -14.20
C GLY A 5 19.29 0.75 -13.50
N TYR A 6 18.11 1.37 -13.53
CA TYR A 6 16.88 0.79 -13.01
C TYR A 6 16.04 0.14 -14.13
N SER A 7 15.37 -0.95 -13.79
CA SER A 7 14.28 -1.54 -14.56
C SER A 7 12.94 -1.21 -13.88
N GLY A 8 11.88 -1.04 -14.66
CA GLY A 8 10.55 -0.65 -14.16
C GLY A 8 9.48 -1.69 -14.47
N ILE A 9 8.51 -1.83 -13.57
CA ILE A 9 7.29 -2.61 -13.73
C ILE A 9 6.12 -1.63 -13.60
N PRO A 10 5.56 -1.14 -14.71
CA PRO A 10 4.45 -0.20 -14.66
C PRO A 10 3.10 -0.90 -14.48
N ILE A 11 2.15 -0.21 -13.83
CA ILE A 11 0.71 -0.40 -14.03
C ILE A 11 0.23 0.73 -14.91
N GLU A 12 -0.38 0.37 -16.02
CA GLU A 12 -1.10 1.31 -16.88
C GLU A 12 -2.61 1.17 -16.63
N ASN A 13 -3.27 2.30 -16.43
CA ASN A 13 -4.72 2.42 -16.52
C ASN A 13 -5.09 3.07 -17.87
N LYS A 14 -6.39 3.33 -18.09
CA LYS A 14 -6.87 3.91 -19.36
C LYS A 14 -6.34 5.33 -19.62
N GLU A 15 -5.83 6.01 -18.59
CA GLU A 15 -5.38 7.41 -18.62
C GLU A 15 -3.85 7.56 -18.53
N GLY A 16 -3.10 6.47 -18.29
CA GLY A 16 -1.64 6.47 -18.23
C GLY A 16 -1.09 5.58 -17.13
N TYR A 17 0.08 5.95 -16.59
CA TYR A 17 0.74 5.22 -15.49
C TYR A 17 0.07 5.55 -14.15
N GLU A 18 -0.36 4.52 -13.41
CA GLU A 18 -0.98 4.68 -12.08
C GLU A 18 0.00 4.39 -10.94
N CYS A 19 0.74 3.27 -11.05
CA CYS A 19 1.79 2.88 -10.12
C CYS A 19 2.96 2.27 -10.89
N ALA A 20 4.16 2.34 -10.35
CA ALA A 20 5.31 1.67 -10.92
C ALA A 20 6.30 1.23 -9.84
N ILE A 21 6.87 0.04 -10.01
CA ILE A 21 7.98 -0.44 -9.16
C ILE A 21 9.26 -0.35 -9.98
N PHE A 22 10.26 0.35 -9.45
CA PHE A 22 11.61 0.40 -10.03
C PHE A 22 12.61 -0.35 -9.16
N PHE A 23 13.47 -1.15 -9.79
CA PHE A 23 14.50 -1.91 -9.10
C PHE A 23 15.82 -1.87 -9.88
N LYS A 24 16.94 -2.15 -9.21
CA LYS A 24 18.27 -2.24 -9.84
C LYS A 24 18.61 -3.72 -10.09
N PRO A 25 18.69 -4.20 -11.34
CA PRO A 25 19.05 -5.60 -11.64
C PRO A 25 20.41 -6.04 -11.09
N LYS A 26 21.31 -5.09 -10.83
CA LYS A 26 22.62 -5.36 -10.22
C LYS A 26 22.56 -5.84 -8.77
N ILE A 27 21.46 -5.58 -8.06
CA ILE A 27 21.32 -5.93 -6.63
C ILE A 27 20.07 -6.78 -6.33
N ALA A 28 19.14 -6.86 -7.28
CA ALA A 28 17.90 -7.60 -7.15
C ALA A 28 17.58 -8.34 -8.46
N GLU A 29 17.40 -9.64 -8.36
CA GLU A 29 16.92 -10.49 -9.45
C GLU A 29 15.38 -10.51 -9.42
N PHE A 30 14.76 -10.18 -10.54
CA PHE A 30 13.30 -10.22 -10.69
C PHE A 30 12.82 -11.68 -10.80
N ILE A 31 11.78 -12.04 -10.04
CA ILE A 31 11.17 -13.36 -10.04
C ILE A 31 9.89 -13.34 -10.89
N THR A 32 8.91 -12.56 -10.46
CA THR A 32 7.60 -12.43 -11.12
C THR A 32 6.86 -11.19 -10.59
N TYR A 33 5.78 -10.80 -11.24
CA TYR A 33 4.85 -9.80 -10.75
C TYR A 33 3.40 -10.19 -11.04
N GLN A 34 2.49 -9.60 -10.26
CA GLN A 34 1.06 -9.66 -10.45
C GLN A 34 0.50 -8.25 -10.36
N THR A 35 -0.44 -7.94 -11.25
CA THR A 35 -1.31 -6.77 -11.12
C THR A 35 -2.71 -7.24 -10.79
N THR A 36 -3.36 -6.62 -9.80
CA THR A 36 -4.76 -6.87 -9.47
C THR A 36 -5.56 -5.58 -9.47
N ARG A 37 -6.86 -5.70 -9.75
CA ARG A 37 -7.83 -4.60 -9.72
C ARG A 37 -8.92 -4.97 -8.75
N ILE A 38 -9.02 -4.21 -7.67
CA ILE A 38 -9.94 -4.48 -6.57
C ILE A 38 -11.13 -3.54 -6.69
N GLN A 39 -12.30 -4.12 -6.95
CA GLN A 39 -13.57 -3.40 -6.88
C GLN A 39 -14.00 -3.29 -5.42
N GLY A 40 -14.47 -2.10 -5.03
CA GLY A 40 -15.00 -1.90 -3.68
C GLY A 40 -16.49 -2.26 -3.64
N TYR A 41 -16.85 -3.28 -2.87
CA TYR A 41 -18.25 -3.59 -2.58
C TYR A 41 -18.50 -3.40 -1.08
N THR A 42 -19.30 -2.41 -0.71
CA THR A 42 -19.88 -2.33 0.64
C THR A 42 -21.30 -2.86 0.57
N LYS A 43 -21.51 -4.08 1.05
CA LYS A 43 -22.86 -4.57 1.32
C LYS A 43 -23.33 -3.81 2.56
N TYR A 44 -24.19 -2.79 2.40
CA TYR A 44 -24.97 -2.31 3.54
C TYR A 44 -25.83 -3.49 3.98
N GLU A 45 -25.40 -4.16 5.05
CA GLU A 45 -26.14 -5.25 5.65
C GLU A 45 -27.42 -4.68 6.26
N ASN A 46 -28.57 -5.01 5.66
CA ASN A 46 -29.86 -5.03 6.34
C ASN A 46 -29.88 -6.14 7.42
N LEU A 47 -28.94 -6.10 8.36
CA LEU A 47 -28.89 -6.95 9.55
C LEU A 47 -29.35 -6.11 10.73
N CYS A 48 -30.67 -5.84 10.77
CA CYS A 48 -31.48 -5.66 11.98
C CYS A 48 -32.87 -5.12 11.57
N VAL A 49 -33.81 -5.98 11.15
CA VAL A 49 -35.26 -5.89 11.47
C VAL A 49 -35.90 -7.25 11.14
N ALA A 50 -36.45 -7.94 12.14
CA ALA A 50 -37.33 -9.10 11.97
C ALA A 50 -38.72 -8.67 11.45
N PRO A 51 -39.54 -9.56 10.88
CA PRO A 51 -40.44 -9.23 9.78
C PRO A 51 -41.72 -8.53 10.23
N SER A 52 -42.08 -7.44 9.57
CA SER A 52 -43.48 -7.04 9.47
C SER A 52 -43.77 -6.23 8.19
N SER A 53 -44.67 -6.79 7.39
CA SER A 53 -45.62 -6.14 6.48
C SER A 53 -45.11 -5.15 5.42
N SER A 54 -45.18 -5.64 4.17
CA SER A 54 -45.76 -4.94 3.01
C SER A 54 -45.46 -3.46 2.80
N THR A 55 -44.47 -3.19 1.95
CA THR A 55 -44.62 -2.35 0.74
C THR A 55 -43.40 -2.57 -0.14
N VAL A 56 -43.62 -3.00 -1.37
CA VAL A 56 -42.57 -3.06 -2.40
C VAL A 56 -42.31 -1.63 -2.84
N SER A 57 -41.34 -0.95 -2.22
CA SER A 57 -40.70 0.21 -2.81
C SER A 57 -39.46 -0.29 -3.56
N SER A 58 -39.48 -0.11 -4.87
CA SER A 58 -38.31 -0.23 -5.74
C SER A 58 -37.33 0.89 -5.38
N GLU A 59 -36.47 0.67 -4.39
CA GLU A 59 -35.34 1.55 -4.15
C GLU A 59 -34.19 1.12 -5.07
N SER A 60 -33.75 2.07 -5.88
CA SER A 60 -32.62 1.93 -6.77
C SER A 60 -31.43 1.40 -5.98
N SER A 61 -30.86 0.30 -6.44
CA SER A 61 -29.54 -0.12 -6.04
C SER A 61 -28.59 0.96 -6.54
N ASP A 62 -28.32 1.96 -5.69
CA ASP A 62 -27.24 2.92 -5.88
C ASP A 62 -25.92 2.17 -5.73
N VAL A 63 -25.62 1.32 -6.71
CA VAL A 63 -24.28 0.81 -6.96
C VAL A 63 -23.50 2.05 -7.37
N VAL A 64 -22.91 2.72 -6.38
CA VAL A 64 -21.84 3.67 -6.63
C VAL A 64 -20.83 2.88 -7.44
N ASN A 65 -20.60 3.27 -8.71
CA ASN A 65 -19.46 2.80 -9.48
C ASN A 65 -18.20 3.25 -8.73
N ALA A 66 -17.84 2.50 -7.71
CA ALA A 66 -16.63 2.68 -6.94
C ALA A 66 -15.49 2.37 -7.89
N GLU A 67 -14.76 3.41 -8.28
CA GLU A 67 -13.53 3.29 -9.05
C GLU A 67 -12.64 2.16 -8.50
N GLU A 68 -11.99 1.41 -9.39
CA GLU A 68 -11.16 0.26 -9.03
C GLU A 68 -9.90 0.72 -8.28
N LEU A 69 -9.39 -0.11 -7.36
CA LEU A 69 -8.05 0.05 -6.79
C LEU A 69 -7.07 -0.82 -7.59
N SER A 70 -6.11 -0.20 -8.27
CA SER A 70 -5.02 -0.92 -8.91
C SER A 70 -3.90 -1.21 -7.93
N VAL A 71 -3.34 -2.42 -8.03
CA VAL A 71 -2.24 -2.89 -7.18
C VAL A 71 -1.23 -3.60 -8.06
N VAL A 72 0.06 -3.30 -7.87
CA VAL A 72 1.17 -4.09 -8.40
C VAL A 72 1.90 -4.75 -7.25
N MET A 73 2.19 -6.03 -7.39
CA MET A 73 3.01 -6.80 -6.48
C MET A 73 4.12 -7.46 -7.30
N ALA A 74 5.38 -7.26 -6.92
CA ALA A 74 6.52 -7.84 -7.61
C ALA A 74 7.46 -8.50 -6.61
N ALA A 75 7.96 -9.68 -6.95
CA ALA A 75 8.87 -10.44 -6.12
C ALA A 75 10.29 -10.35 -6.68
N PHE A 76 11.24 -10.12 -5.78
CA PHE A 76 12.65 -10.00 -6.09
C PHE A 76 13.48 -10.85 -5.15
N LYS A 77 14.51 -11.49 -5.70
CA LYS A 77 15.58 -12.09 -4.91
C LYS A 77 16.71 -11.09 -4.76
N ILE A 78 17.00 -10.71 -3.52
CA ILE A 78 18.14 -9.84 -3.20
C ILE A 78 19.42 -10.63 -3.44
N LEU A 79 20.27 -10.09 -4.33
CA LEU A 79 21.53 -10.71 -4.69
C LEU A 79 22.51 -10.66 -3.51
N LYS A 80 23.57 -11.47 -3.59
CA LYS A 80 24.55 -11.69 -2.51
C LYS A 80 24.95 -10.39 -1.79
N PRO A 81 25.15 -10.45 -0.46
CA PRO A 81 25.25 -11.66 0.37
C PRO A 81 23.94 -12.21 0.94
N PHE A 82 22.79 -11.59 0.71
CA PHE A 82 21.61 -11.78 1.57
C PHE A 82 20.70 -12.97 1.19
N ASN A 83 20.71 -13.42 -0.07
CA ASN A 83 19.90 -14.54 -0.59
C ASN A 83 18.45 -14.58 -0.04
N HIS A 84 17.83 -13.40 0.07
CA HIS A 84 16.51 -13.20 0.68
C HIS A 84 15.52 -12.77 -0.40
N VAL A 85 14.26 -13.20 -0.27
CA VAL A 85 13.19 -12.82 -1.19
C VAL A 85 12.36 -11.72 -0.56
N VAL A 86 12.13 -10.65 -1.33
CA VAL A 86 11.30 -9.52 -0.93
C VAL A 86 10.19 -9.33 -1.97
N ILE A 87 8.97 -9.19 -1.48
CA ILE A 87 7.80 -8.78 -2.25
C ILE A 87 7.62 -7.28 -2.04
N ILE A 88 7.56 -6.52 -3.13
CA ILE A 88 7.23 -5.10 -3.13
C ILE A 88 5.82 -4.97 -3.70
N ALA A 89 4.92 -4.36 -2.93
CA ALA A 89 3.57 -4.02 -3.35
C ALA A 89 3.40 -2.50 -3.39
N SER A 90 2.72 -1.99 -4.42
CA SER A 90 2.39 -0.57 -4.55
C SER A 90 0.94 -0.39 -4.98
N SER A 91 0.28 0.60 -4.40
CA SER A 91 -1.11 0.95 -4.74
C SER A 91 -1.39 2.43 -4.52
N HIS A 92 -2.49 2.92 -5.09
CA HIS A 92 -2.96 4.29 -4.94
C HIS A 92 -4.47 4.27 -4.71
N LEU A 93 -4.89 4.47 -3.46
CA LEU A 93 -6.31 4.59 -3.13
C LEU A 93 -6.85 5.93 -3.62
N ASN A 94 -8.08 5.95 -4.09
CA ASN A 94 -8.67 7.19 -4.59
C ASN A 94 -9.00 8.14 -3.43
N SER A 95 -8.74 9.43 -3.64
CA SER A 95 -8.99 10.49 -2.65
C SER A 95 -10.45 10.51 -2.17
N GLY A 96 -11.41 10.40 -3.09
CA GLY A 96 -12.85 10.27 -2.82
C GLY A 96 -13.47 11.41 -1.99
N LYS A 97 -14.80 11.42 -1.81
CA LYS A 97 -15.46 12.33 -0.84
C LYS A 97 -15.38 11.74 0.57
N ARG A 98 -15.06 12.54 1.59
CA ARG A 98 -14.91 12.07 2.98
C ARG A 98 -16.17 11.40 3.54
N ASP A 99 -15.99 10.57 4.56
CA ASP A 99 -17.00 9.87 5.39
C ASP A 99 -17.75 8.70 4.72
N ARG A 100 -18.18 8.81 3.47
CA ARG A 100 -18.83 7.67 2.75
C ARG A 100 -17.82 6.71 2.09
N TRP A 101 -16.61 7.20 1.86
CA TRP A 101 -15.56 6.46 1.16
C TRP A 101 -14.61 5.73 2.10
N ASP A 102 -14.71 5.95 3.41
CA ASP A 102 -13.80 5.35 4.39
C ASP A 102 -14.04 3.85 4.51
N ASP A 103 -15.30 3.42 4.60
CA ASP A 103 -15.69 2.00 4.58
C ASP A 103 -15.29 1.32 3.26
N LEU A 104 -15.40 2.04 2.15
CA LEU A 104 -15.02 1.56 0.83
C LEU A 104 -13.49 1.38 0.71
N LYS A 105 -12.72 2.36 1.17
CA LYS A 105 -11.25 2.29 1.24
C LYS A 105 -10.82 1.14 2.15
N LEU A 106 -11.47 0.98 3.32
CA LEU A 106 -11.19 -0.13 4.22
C LEU A 106 -11.53 -1.49 3.60
N ALA A 107 -12.66 -1.62 2.92
CA ALA A 107 -13.03 -2.84 2.20
C ALA A 107 -12.00 -3.20 1.12
N LYS A 108 -11.59 -2.21 0.31
CA LYS A 108 -10.52 -2.39 -0.70
C LYS A 108 -9.20 -2.82 -0.07
N VAL A 109 -8.81 -2.22 1.05
CA VAL A 109 -7.58 -2.58 1.77
C VAL A 109 -7.65 -3.98 2.37
N LYS A 110 -8.80 -4.40 2.90
CA LYS A 110 -9.01 -5.78 3.37
C LYS A 110 -8.80 -6.78 2.23
N THR A 111 -9.37 -6.52 1.06
CA THR A 111 -9.13 -7.35 -0.12
C THR A 111 -7.67 -7.31 -0.55
N LEU A 112 -7.02 -6.14 -0.53
CA LEU A 112 -5.58 -6.02 -0.81
C LEU A 112 -4.74 -6.88 0.14
N MET A 113 -5.07 -6.92 1.44
CA MET A 113 -4.37 -7.76 2.41
C MET A 113 -4.52 -9.26 2.06
N THR A 114 -5.72 -9.69 1.67
CA THR A 114 -5.94 -11.08 1.21
C THR A 114 -5.13 -11.40 -0.05
N GLU A 115 -5.16 -10.54 -1.05
CA GLU A 115 -4.41 -10.71 -2.30
C GLU A 115 -2.89 -10.77 -2.05
N LEU A 116 -2.40 -9.92 -1.15
CA LEU A 116 -0.98 -9.88 -0.77
C LEU A 116 -0.56 -11.13 -0.02
N ALA A 117 -1.41 -11.67 0.87
CA ALA A 117 -1.17 -12.95 1.54
C ALA A 117 -1.11 -14.11 0.53
N SER A 118 -2.07 -14.20 -0.39
CA SER A 118 -2.06 -15.23 -1.44
C SER A 118 -0.85 -15.11 -2.36
N PHE A 119 -0.44 -13.89 -2.74
CA PHE A 119 0.78 -13.69 -3.52
C PHE A 119 2.02 -14.14 -2.74
N LYS A 120 2.10 -13.82 -1.43
CA LYS A 120 3.20 -14.29 -0.57
C LYS A 120 3.28 -15.81 -0.51
N GLU A 121 2.16 -16.51 -0.40
CA GLU A 121 2.12 -17.98 -0.43
C GLU A 121 2.66 -18.55 -1.75
N ILE A 122 2.25 -17.98 -2.89
CA ILE A 122 2.73 -18.38 -4.22
C ILE A 122 4.25 -18.20 -4.31
N ILE A 123 4.77 -17.03 -3.92
CA ILE A 123 6.21 -16.76 -3.97
C ILE A 123 6.96 -17.67 -3.00
N SER A 124 6.39 -17.95 -1.82
CA SER A 124 6.97 -18.88 -0.86
C SER A 124 7.14 -20.27 -1.46
N ALA A 125 6.10 -20.79 -2.12
CA ALA A 125 6.16 -22.09 -2.80
C ALA A 125 7.14 -22.10 -3.98
N LEU A 126 7.21 -21.01 -4.76
CA LEU A 126 8.12 -20.91 -5.92
C LEU A 126 9.59 -20.81 -5.53
N THR A 127 9.89 -20.19 -4.39
CA THR A 127 11.26 -19.87 -3.97
C THR A 127 11.77 -20.73 -2.83
N ASN A 128 10.89 -21.52 -2.21
CA ASN A 128 11.17 -22.30 -1.00
C ASN A 128 11.80 -21.42 0.11
N CYS A 129 11.25 -20.21 0.28
CA CYS A 129 11.69 -19.17 1.21
C CYS A 129 10.45 -18.47 1.79
N SER A 130 10.52 -17.91 3.00
CA SER A 130 9.46 -17.04 3.53
C SER A 130 9.76 -15.58 3.14
N PRO A 131 9.08 -14.99 2.15
CA PRO A 131 9.43 -13.66 1.67
C PRO A 131 9.07 -12.58 2.69
N SER A 132 9.90 -11.55 2.82
CA SER A 132 9.48 -10.30 3.44
C SER A 132 8.60 -9.52 2.49
N VAL A 133 7.62 -8.80 3.02
CA VAL A 133 6.71 -7.95 2.25
C VAL A 133 6.96 -6.49 2.61
N ILE A 134 7.01 -5.63 1.60
CA ILE A 134 6.96 -4.17 1.74
C ILE A 134 5.78 -3.69 0.91
N LEU A 135 4.86 -2.95 1.53
CA LEU A 135 3.71 -2.34 0.89
C LEU A 135 3.85 -0.82 1.00
N ALA A 136 3.84 -0.11 -0.11
CA ALA A 136 3.92 1.35 -0.14
C ALA A 136 2.82 1.95 -1.01
N GLY A 137 2.52 3.24 -0.82
CA GLY A 137 1.61 3.95 -1.69
C GLY A 137 0.92 5.13 -1.01
N ASP A 138 0.12 5.84 -1.81
CA ASP A 138 -0.84 6.82 -1.32
C ASP A 138 -2.14 6.10 -0.97
N PHE A 139 -2.45 6.05 0.33
CA PHE A 139 -3.67 5.42 0.82
C PHE A 139 -4.82 6.42 0.92
N ASN A 140 -4.59 7.71 0.69
CA ASN A 140 -5.60 8.75 0.67
C ASN A 140 -6.53 8.69 1.90
N SER A 141 -6.01 8.27 3.04
CA SER A 141 -6.81 7.82 4.18
C SER A 141 -6.31 8.41 5.48
N LYS A 142 -7.26 8.87 6.30
CA LYS A 142 -7.07 9.20 7.72
C LYS A 142 -6.92 7.89 8.52
N PRO A 143 -6.67 7.87 9.84
CA PRO A 143 -5.90 6.78 10.45
C PRO A 143 -6.59 5.41 10.46
N TYR A 144 -7.79 5.21 9.90
CA TYR A 144 -8.48 3.91 9.90
C TYR A 144 -7.83 2.86 9.00
N VAL A 145 -7.41 3.19 7.76
CA VAL A 145 -6.67 2.23 6.90
C VAL A 145 -5.32 1.91 7.53
N HIS A 146 -4.61 2.96 7.96
CA HIS A 146 -3.35 2.83 8.67
C HIS A 146 -3.49 1.96 9.93
N LYS A 147 -4.46 2.25 10.81
CA LYS A 147 -4.76 1.46 12.02
C LYS A 147 -5.12 0.03 11.70
N TYR A 148 -5.90 -0.21 10.64
CA TYR A 148 -6.26 -1.57 10.23
C TYR A 148 -5.02 -2.36 9.82
N ILE A 149 -4.19 -1.82 8.92
CA ILE A 149 -2.97 -2.48 8.45
C ILE A 149 -1.98 -2.68 9.61
N ASN A 150 -1.89 -1.73 10.54
CA ASN A 150 -1.00 -1.81 11.70
C ASN A 150 -1.56 -2.64 12.87
N SER A 151 -2.75 -3.26 12.70
CA SER A 151 -3.41 -4.08 13.73
C SER A 151 -3.26 -5.58 13.45
N ASP A 152 -3.54 -6.40 14.44
CA ASP A 152 -3.52 -7.86 14.31
C ASP A 152 -4.77 -8.43 13.58
N ASN A 153 -5.54 -7.57 12.90
CA ASN A 153 -6.74 -7.96 12.12
C ASN A 153 -6.45 -8.22 10.63
N ILE A 154 -5.19 -8.09 10.22
CA ILE A 154 -4.74 -8.52 8.88
C ILE A 154 -4.47 -10.04 8.90
N PRO A 155 -4.41 -10.70 7.72
CA PRO A 155 -4.00 -12.10 7.66
C PRO A 155 -2.65 -12.31 8.37
N SER A 156 -2.59 -13.29 9.27
CA SER A 156 -1.43 -13.54 10.14
C SER A 156 -0.14 -13.78 9.36
N ASP A 157 -0.24 -14.26 8.12
CA ASP A 157 0.90 -14.56 7.27
C ASP A 157 1.60 -13.31 6.73
N ILE A 158 1.03 -12.12 6.90
CA ILE A 158 1.60 -10.83 6.47
C ILE A 158 1.61 -9.82 7.61
N ASP A 159 2.14 -10.15 8.80
CA ASP A 159 2.33 -9.20 9.92
C ASP A 159 3.07 -7.92 9.45
N LEU A 160 2.31 -6.86 9.17
CA LEU A 160 2.77 -5.59 8.62
C LEU A 160 2.76 -4.54 9.72
N ARG A 161 3.81 -3.73 9.76
CA ARG A 161 3.89 -2.53 10.61
C ARG A 161 4.24 -1.32 9.77
N SER A 162 3.70 -0.15 10.10
CA SER A 162 4.14 1.09 9.45
C SER A 162 5.59 1.37 9.83
N VAL A 163 6.41 1.65 8.81
CA VAL A 163 7.85 1.93 8.96
C VAL A 163 8.08 3.19 9.79
N TYR A 164 7.33 4.27 9.53
CA TYR A 164 7.53 5.55 10.22
C TYR A 164 6.97 5.48 11.66
N GLU A 165 5.75 4.99 11.83
CA GLU A 165 5.16 4.78 13.17
C GLU A 165 6.04 3.92 14.06
N PHE A 166 6.57 2.81 13.54
CA PHE A 166 7.40 1.87 14.32
C PHE A 166 8.74 2.49 14.77
N THR A 167 9.28 3.45 14.04
CA THR A 167 10.64 3.97 14.27
C THR A 167 10.65 5.30 15.02
N LYS A 168 9.88 6.30 14.59
CA LYS A 168 9.89 7.65 15.18
C LYS A 168 8.53 8.35 15.23
N GLY A 169 7.47 7.71 14.74
CA GLY A 169 6.16 8.31 14.50
C GLY A 169 5.96 8.71 13.04
N GLU A 170 4.70 8.71 12.60
CA GLU A 170 4.34 9.19 11.26
C GLU A 170 4.75 10.65 11.01
N PRO A 171 5.12 11.02 9.77
CA PRO A 171 5.30 12.42 9.40
C PRO A 171 4.08 13.26 9.76
N ARG A 172 4.28 14.56 9.98
CA ARG A 172 3.17 15.50 10.19
C ARG A 172 2.26 15.58 8.96
N PHE A 173 2.86 15.55 7.78
CA PHE A 173 2.17 15.49 6.50
C PHE A 173 3.07 14.81 5.46
N THR A 174 2.43 14.22 4.46
CA THR A 174 3.06 13.81 3.21
C THR A 174 2.43 14.56 2.03
N ASN A 175 1.21 15.09 2.17
CA ASN A 175 0.62 16.07 1.26
C ASN A 175 0.41 17.40 1.99
N ASN A 176 0.81 18.52 1.39
CA ASN A 176 0.67 19.86 2.00
C ASN A 176 0.30 20.92 0.97
N VAL A 177 -1.00 21.18 0.83
CA VAL A 177 -1.57 22.20 -0.07
C VAL A 177 -2.41 23.20 0.74
N PRO A 178 -2.76 24.38 0.18
CA PRO A 178 -3.56 25.36 0.90
C PRO A 178 -4.88 24.77 1.44
N GLY A 179 -5.04 24.77 2.77
CA GLY A 179 -6.23 24.24 3.45
C GLY A 179 -6.26 22.72 3.64
N PHE A 180 -5.19 22.00 3.29
CA PHE A 180 -5.11 20.55 3.47
C PHE A 180 -3.65 20.11 3.67
N ALA A 181 -3.34 19.63 4.87
CA ALA A 181 -2.03 19.07 5.22
C ALA A 181 -2.23 17.79 6.03
N GLU A 182 -1.91 16.64 5.44
CA GLU A 182 -2.19 15.33 6.02
C GLU A 182 -1.13 14.31 5.61
N THR A 183 -1.02 13.23 6.38
CA THR A 183 -0.22 12.05 6.07
C THR A 183 -1.09 11.04 5.35
N LEU A 184 -0.83 10.86 4.06
CA LEU A 184 -1.60 9.98 3.16
C LEU A 184 -0.76 8.84 2.60
N ASP A 185 0.56 9.06 2.53
CA ASP A 185 1.53 8.13 1.97
C ASP A 185 2.13 7.31 3.10
N TYR A 186 2.11 5.99 2.95
CA TYR A 186 2.60 5.07 3.97
C TYR A 186 3.51 4.03 3.34
N MET A 187 4.44 3.54 4.15
CA MET A 187 5.20 2.34 3.87
C MET A 187 5.06 1.38 5.04
N PHE A 188 4.58 0.17 4.74
CA PHE A 188 4.45 -0.94 5.67
C PHE A 188 5.46 -2.02 5.32
N TYR A 189 5.95 -2.74 6.32
CA TYR A 189 6.91 -3.83 6.14
C TYR A 189 6.57 -5.03 7.01
N THR A 190 6.97 -6.22 6.59
CA THR A 190 6.89 -7.43 7.41
C THR A 190 7.76 -7.26 8.65
N HIS A 191 7.14 -7.18 9.81
CA HIS A 191 7.86 -7.09 11.07
C HIS A 191 8.43 -8.47 11.42
N SER A 192 9.76 -8.61 11.36
CA SER A 192 10.46 -9.87 11.62
C SER A 192 11.91 -9.63 11.97
N GLU A 193 12.59 -10.66 12.49
CA GLU A 193 14.04 -10.61 12.77
C GLU A 193 14.91 -10.59 11.50
N ILE A 194 14.32 -10.85 10.32
CA ILE A 194 15.03 -10.92 9.03
C ILE A 194 15.22 -9.54 8.42
N ILE A 195 14.26 -8.62 8.57
CA ILE A 195 14.30 -7.31 7.95
C ILE A 195 13.95 -6.22 8.97
N SER A 196 14.78 -5.19 9.05
CA SER A 196 14.58 -4.10 10.02
C SER A 196 14.85 -2.73 9.38
N PRO A 197 13.99 -1.72 9.62
CA PRO A 197 14.27 -0.36 9.17
C PRO A 197 15.42 0.22 9.98
N VAL A 198 16.46 0.73 9.32
CA VAL A 198 17.66 1.28 9.99
C VAL A 198 17.84 2.77 9.80
N LYS A 199 17.26 3.35 8.74
CA LYS A 199 17.32 4.78 8.48
C LYS A 199 16.14 5.22 7.64
N LEU A 200 15.49 6.31 8.04
CA LEU A 200 14.40 6.90 7.30
C LEU A 200 14.88 8.05 6.43
N LEU A 201 14.17 8.30 5.33
CA LEU A 201 14.21 9.58 4.65
C LEU A 201 13.58 10.63 5.56
N ASP A 202 14.30 11.72 5.78
CA ASP A 202 13.82 12.82 6.61
C ASP A 202 12.60 13.48 5.95
N SER A 203 11.53 13.59 6.74
CA SER A 203 10.35 14.35 6.37
C SER A 203 10.37 15.68 7.15
N PRO A 204 10.38 16.83 6.46
CA PRO A 204 10.39 18.14 7.11
C PRO A 204 9.08 18.42 7.86
N ASP A 205 9.19 18.97 9.08
CA ASP A 205 8.03 19.37 9.88
C ASP A 205 7.32 20.63 9.36
N GLU A 206 8.05 21.43 8.58
CA GLU A 206 7.61 22.68 7.99
C GLU A 206 8.15 22.80 6.56
N VAL A 207 7.23 22.97 5.60
CA VAL A 207 7.51 23.29 4.20
C VAL A 207 6.43 24.27 3.76
N ASP A 208 6.78 25.19 2.86
CA ASP A 208 5.78 25.97 2.13
C ASP A 208 4.79 25.04 1.41
N PHE A 209 3.63 25.59 1.02
CA PHE A 209 2.66 24.82 0.25
C PHE A 209 3.28 24.22 -1.00
N LEU A 210 2.81 23.02 -1.34
CA LEU A 210 3.28 22.20 -2.43
C LEU A 210 2.29 22.25 -3.62
N PRO A 211 2.75 22.02 -4.85
CA PRO A 211 4.15 22.07 -5.27
C PRO A 211 4.71 23.51 -5.14
N ASN A 212 6.04 23.63 -5.07
CA ASN A 212 6.74 24.91 -5.04
C ASN A 212 8.05 24.86 -5.84
N GLU A 213 8.89 25.90 -5.74
CA GLU A 213 10.14 26.01 -6.51
C GLU A 213 11.16 24.90 -6.21
N ILE A 214 11.06 24.26 -5.03
CA ILE A 214 11.98 23.21 -4.56
C ILE A 214 11.35 21.83 -4.73
N HIS A 215 10.04 21.72 -4.52
CA HIS A 215 9.29 20.47 -4.52
C HIS A 215 8.29 20.41 -5.69
N PRO A 216 8.49 19.53 -6.68
CA PRO A 216 7.71 19.52 -7.90
C PRO A 216 6.35 18.80 -7.79
N SER A 217 6.04 18.19 -6.64
CA SER A 217 4.77 17.51 -6.37
C SER A 217 4.13 18.10 -5.12
N ASP A 218 2.81 18.00 -5.06
CA ASP A 218 1.99 18.25 -3.86
C ASP A 218 2.21 17.24 -2.74
N HIS A 219 2.87 16.12 -3.04
CA HIS A 219 3.32 15.11 -2.08
C HIS A 219 4.84 15.16 -1.86
N LEU A 220 5.27 14.87 -0.63
CA LEU A 220 6.66 14.64 -0.25
C LEU A 220 7.01 13.16 -0.37
N PRO A 221 8.24 12.81 -0.82
CA PRO A 221 8.67 11.43 -0.86
C PRO A 221 8.86 10.86 0.55
N ILE A 222 8.48 9.61 0.72
CA ILE A 222 8.83 8.78 1.88
C ILE A 222 9.87 7.74 1.49
N GLY A 223 10.70 7.31 2.44
CA GLY A 223 11.79 6.39 2.14
C GLY A 223 12.42 5.78 3.38
N VAL A 224 13.07 4.63 3.18
CA VAL A 224 13.72 3.88 4.25
C VAL A 224 14.85 3.04 3.67
N GLU A 225 15.92 2.91 4.44
CA GLU A 225 16.96 1.91 4.27
C GLU A 225 16.64 0.75 5.23
N PHE A 226 16.60 -0.47 4.69
CA PHE A 226 16.42 -1.69 5.46
C PHE A 226 17.75 -2.43 5.60
N GLU A 227 17.97 -3.02 6.77
CA GLU A 227 18.97 -4.06 6.96
C GLU A 227 18.29 -5.44 6.85
N ILE A 228 18.95 -6.36 6.13
CA ILE A 228 18.55 -7.77 6.08
C ILE A 228 19.53 -8.56 6.94
N ASN A 229 19.01 -9.17 8.00
CA ASN A 229 19.77 -9.98 8.94
C ASN A 229 20.27 -11.25 8.23
N ARG A 230 21.58 -11.50 8.34
CA ARG A 230 22.28 -12.58 7.62
C ARG A 230 22.36 -13.89 8.40
N ASN A 231 21.91 -13.88 9.66
CA ASN A 231 22.17 -14.95 10.62
C ASN A 231 20.97 -15.87 10.86
N ILE A 232 19.91 -15.76 10.04
CA ILE A 232 18.68 -16.55 10.13
C ILE A 232 18.49 -17.34 8.83
#